data_AF-A0A0F7VWV5-F1
#
_entry.id   AF-A0A0F7VWV5-F1
#
_cell.length_a   1.000
_cell.length_b   1.000
_cell.length_c   1.000
_cell.angle_alpha   90.00
_cell.angle_beta   90.00
_cell.angle_gamma   90.00
#
_symmetry.space_group_name_H-M   'P 1'
#
loop_
_entity.id
_entity.type
_entity.pdbx_description
1 polymer ?
#
loop_
_entity_poly.entity_id
_entity_poly.type
_entity_poly.pdbx_seq_one_letter_code
_entity_poly.pdbx_strand_id
1 'polypeptide(L)'
;MELSRRTVIAGAAAAGLAATTAGPAHATGGRKPVKELFGKLADGTKVHRWSLENGGTRMKVLSYGGVVQSLEIPDRRGRYANVSAGFDDLDDYVARSPHFGALIGRYGNRIAKGRFTLDGTTYQLSVNDGENSLHGGALGFDYRVWDVEPFTEGSDVGLHLRYTSADGEMGYPGTLKAKVTYTLTRSGDWRIDYEATTDKATVVNLTSHVYWNLAGEGSGTIEDHELSIAASRFTPTDAGLIPTGELAKVAGTPFDFRRAKPIGRDIRAGHPQLVLAKGFDHNWVLDKGITARPEHIATLRDPSSGRTLRIATDQPGLQFYSGNFLDGTLTGPGGSVYRQGDALCLETQHFPDSPNQPSFPSTVLRPGRTYRTTTVHTFGA
;
A
#
# COMPACT_ATOMS: atom_id res chain seq x y z
N MET A 1 28.41 -68.89 64.65
CA MET A 1 26.99 -69.22 64.49
C MET A 1 26.33 -68.02 63.86
N GLU A 2 26.18 -68.04 62.54
CA GLU A 2 24.96 -68.41 61.80
C GLU A 2 24.31 -67.13 61.25
N LEU A 3 24.42 -66.93 59.93
CA LEU A 3 23.31 -66.96 58.95
C LEU A 3 22.58 -65.60 58.87
N SER A 4 22.12 -65.06 57.74
CA SER A 4 22.21 -65.38 56.32
C SER A 4 21.58 -64.20 55.56
N ARG A 5 22.13 -63.91 54.38
CA ARG A 5 21.55 -63.27 53.18
C ARG A 5 20.14 -62.65 53.27
N ARG A 6 20.02 -61.41 52.75
CA ARG A 6 19.24 -61.15 51.51
C ARG A 6 19.55 -59.79 50.87
N THR A 7 19.88 -59.90 49.59
CA THR A 7 20.03 -58.93 48.52
C THR A 7 18.87 -57.95 48.38
N VAL A 8 19.15 -56.66 48.10
CA VAL A 8 18.61 -55.91 46.94
C VAL A 8 19.64 -54.86 46.52
N ILE A 9 20.18 -55.03 45.31
CA ILE A 9 20.95 -54.02 44.57
C ILE A 9 19.92 -53.21 43.79
N ALA A 10 19.87 -51.89 44.01
CA ALA A 10 19.22 -50.96 43.09
C ALA A 10 20.30 -49.99 42.60
N GLY A 11 20.80 -50.23 41.40
CA GLY A 11 21.75 -49.37 40.71
C GLY A 11 21.08 -48.07 40.29
N ALA A 12 21.69 -46.94 40.66
CA ALA A 12 21.36 -45.63 40.12
C ALA A 12 21.88 -45.55 38.67
N ALA A 13 20.99 -45.70 37.70
CA ALA A 13 21.28 -45.39 36.31
C ALA A 13 21.22 -43.87 36.13
N ALA A 14 22.39 -43.24 35.96
CA ALA A 14 22.50 -41.87 35.49
C ALA A 14 22.09 -41.84 33.99
N ALA A 15 20.83 -41.51 33.72
CA ALA A 15 20.36 -41.19 32.38
C ALA A 15 20.85 -39.79 32.03
N GLY A 16 21.90 -39.70 31.20
CA GLY A 16 22.30 -38.44 30.57
C GLY A 16 21.18 -37.98 29.66
N LEU A 17 20.50 -36.87 30.02
CA LEU A 17 19.66 -36.14 29.10
C LEU A 17 20.56 -35.51 28.04
N ALA A 18 20.65 -36.14 26.87
CA ALA A 18 21.10 -35.48 25.66
C ALA A 18 20.04 -34.42 25.31
N ALA A 19 20.33 -33.17 25.64
CA ALA A 19 19.59 -32.03 25.16
C ALA A 19 19.74 -31.98 23.63
N THR A 20 18.73 -32.45 22.91
CA THR A 20 18.60 -32.18 21.48
C THR A 20 18.27 -30.71 21.33
N THR A 21 19.29 -29.91 21.07
CA THR A 21 19.11 -28.54 20.59
C THR A 21 18.37 -28.63 19.25
N ALA A 22 17.07 -28.35 19.27
CA ALA A 22 16.30 -28.11 18.06
C ALA A 22 16.92 -26.88 17.38
N GLY A 23 17.69 -27.11 16.32
CA GLY A 23 18.17 -26.05 15.45
C GLY A 23 16.99 -25.26 14.86
N PRO A 24 17.18 -24.01 14.43
CA PRO A 24 16.12 -23.22 13.85
C PRO A 24 15.58 -23.95 12.63
N ALA A 25 14.28 -24.26 12.64
CA ALA A 25 13.57 -24.81 11.52
C ALA A 25 13.91 -23.97 10.28
N HIS A 26 14.56 -24.59 9.29
CA HIS A 26 14.75 -23.96 8.00
C HIS A 26 13.35 -23.66 7.44
N ALA A 27 13.04 -22.37 7.30
CA ALA A 27 11.83 -21.92 6.66
C ALA A 27 11.70 -22.63 5.31
N THR A 28 10.68 -23.48 5.21
CA THR A 28 10.23 -24.07 3.95
C THR A 28 10.01 -22.93 2.96
N GLY A 29 10.56 -23.01 1.76
CA GLY A 29 10.39 -21.96 0.73
C GLY A 29 8.93 -21.55 0.55
N GLY A 30 8.70 -20.31 0.13
CA GLY A 30 7.36 -19.74 -0.01
C GLY A 30 6.44 -20.66 -0.83
N ARG A 31 5.18 -20.77 -0.40
CA ARG A 31 4.19 -21.59 -1.11
C ARG A 31 3.84 -20.93 -2.43
N LYS A 32 3.74 -21.74 -3.50
CA LYS A 32 3.30 -21.25 -4.81
C LYS A 32 1.95 -20.52 -4.68
N PRO A 33 1.77 -19.35 -5.33
CA PRO A 33 0.50 -18.64 -5.30
C PRO A 33 -0.67 -19.51 -5.76
N VAL A 34 -1.78 -19.44 -5.04
CA VAL A 34 -3.01 -20.22 -5.33
C VAL A 34 -4.04 -19.32 -5.98
N LYS A 35 -4.60 -19.76 -7.11
CA LYS A 35 -5.62 -19.05 -7.89
C LYS A 35 -7.02 -19.61 -7.61
N GLU A 36 -7.98 -18.73 -7.38
CA GLU A 36 -9.40 -19.09 -7.29
C GLU A 36 -10.28 -18.05 -8.01
N LEU A 37 -11.48 -18.46 -8.45
CA LEU A 37 -12.46 -17.53 -9.01
C LEU A 37 -13.06 -16.72 -7.86
N PHE A 38 -13.00 -15.39 -7.96
CA PHE A 38 -13.58 -14.48 -6.97
C PHE A 38 -14.97 -14.01 -7.38
N GLY A 39 -15.17 -13.76 -8.68
CA GLY A 39 -16.44 -13.32 -9.23
C GLY A 39 -16.37 -13.11 -10.73
N LYS A 40 -17.42 -12.50 -11.29
CA LYS A 40 -17.46 -12.08 -12.69
C LYS A 40 -18.01 -10.66 -12.76
N LEU A 41 -17.45 -9.86 -13.66
CA LEU A 41 -18.04 -8.58 -14.02
C LEU A 41 -19.33 -8.78 -14.81
N ALA A 42 -20.10 -7.71 -14.98
CA ALA A 42 -21.38 -7.73 -15.70
C ALA A 42 -21.26 -8.21 -17.17
N ASP A 43 -20.11 -7.98 -17.81
CA ASP A 43 -19.81 -8.45 -19.17
C ASP A 43 -19.36 -9.93 -19.23
N GLY A 44 -19.32 -10.62 -18.08
CA GLY A 44 -18.89 -12.00 -17.95
C GLY A 44 -17.38 -12.19 -17.73
N THR A 45 -16.58 -11.11 -17.74
CA THR A 45 -15.14 -11.17 -17.47
C THR A 45 -14.88 -11.75 -16.09
N LYS A 46 -14.06 -12.81 -16.02
CA LYS A 46 -13.73 -13.49 -14.76
C LYS A 46 -12.69 -12.72 -13.97
N VAL A 47 -12.97 -12.50 -12.69
CA VAL A 47 -12.01 -11.95 -11.72
C VAL A 47 -11.53 -13.08 -10.82
N HIS A 48 -10.21 -13.17 -10.65
CA HIS A 48 -9.59 -14.18 -9.82
C HIS A 48 -8.93 -13.55 -8.61
N ARG A 49 -8.91 -14.30 -7.50
CA ARG A 49 -8.13 -14.00 -6.31
C ARG A 49 -6.90 -14.91 -6.28
N TRP A 50 -5.78 -14.32 -5.88
CA TRP A 50 -4.49 -14.99 -5.75
C TRP A 50 -4.05 -14.92 -4.30
N SER A 51 -3.83 -16.07 -3.67
CA SER A 51 -3.34 -16.15 -2.28
C SER A 51 -1.84 -16.45 -2.28
N LEU A 52 -1.08 -15.65 -1.54
CA LEU A 52 0.36 -15.75 -1.34
C LEU A 52 0.68 -15.82 0.15
N GLU A 53 1.71 -16.59 0.51
CA GLU A 53 2.20 -16.68 1.89
C GLU A 53 3.73 -16.84 1.88
N ASN A 54 4.43 -15.96 2.59
CA ASN A 54 5.87 -16.07 2.82
C ASN A 54 6.28 -15.31 4.08
N GLY A 55 7.31 -15.79 4.79
CA GLY A 55 7.90 -15.08 5.92
C GLY A 55 6.94 -14.62 7.03
N GLY A 56 5.76 -15.24 7.18
CA GLY A 56 4.74 -14.83 8.14
C GLY A 56 3.74 -13.77 7.65
N THR A 57 3.84 -13.34 6.38
CA THR A 57 2.87 -12.47 5.73
C THR A 57 1.97 -13.30 4.82
N ARG A 58 0.66 -13.09 4.91
CA ARG A 58 -0.34 -13.69 4.01
C ARG A 58 -1.04 -12.58 3.23
N MET A 59 -1.11 -12.71 1.92
CA MET A 59 -1.67 -11.67 1.06
C MET A 59 -2.64 -12.27 0.05
N LYS A 60 -3.78 -11.62 -0.14
CA LYS A 60 -4.73 -11.94 -1.21
C LYS A 60 -4.82 -10.78 -2.19
N VAL A 61 -4.67 -11.09 -3.48
CA VAL A 61 -4.63 -10.09 -4.56
C VAL A 61 -5.70 -10.42 -5.60
N LEU A 62 -6.50 -9.44 -5.99
CA LEU A 62 -7.47 -9.60 -7.07
C LEU A 62 -6.83 -9.26 -8.42
N SER A 63 -7.25 -9.97 -9.48
CA SER A 63 -6.95 -9.54 -10.84
C SER A 63 -7.67 -8.24 -11.21
N TYR A 64 -8.79 -7.92 -10.55
CA TYR A 64 -9.47 -6.64 -10.68
C TYR A 64 -8.71 -5.57 -9.89
N GLY A 65 -8.33 -4.49 -10.56
CA GLY A 65 -7.57 -3.37 -10.02
C GLY A 65 -6.20 -3.70 -9.45
N GLY A 66 -5.72 -4.95 -9.57
CA GLY A 66 -4.55 -5.43 -8.82
C GLY A 66 -4.70 -5.25 -7.31
N VAL A 67 -5.94 -5.29 -6.82
CA VAL A 67 -6.31 -4.95 -5.44
C VAL A 67 -5.65 -5.89 -4.45
N VAL A 68 -5.00 -5.34 -3.42
CA VAL A 68 -4.67 -6.07 -2.19
C VAL A 68 -5.94 -6.20 -1.35
N GLN A 69 -6.62 -7.34 -1.48
CA GLN A 69 -7.89 -7.61 -0.81
C GLN A 69 -7.72 -7.88 0.68
N SER A 70 -6.65 -8.60 1.04
CA SER A 70 -6.25 -8.79 2.43
C SER A 70 -4.74 -8.85 2.55
N LEU A 71 -4.23 -8.37 3.67
CA LEU A 71 -2.84 -8.51 4.09
C LEU A 71 -2.84 -8.84 5.57
N GLU A 72 -2.53 -10.08 5.91
CA GLU A 72 -2.57 -10.58 7.29
C GLU A 72 -1.15 -10.76 7.84
N ILE A 73 -0.92 -10.17 9.01
CA ILE A 73 0.37 -10.22 9.72
C ILE A 73 0.16 -10.53 11.22
N PRO A 74 1.08 -11.26 11.87
CA PRO A 74 0.98 -11.60 13.28
C PRO A 74 1.18 -10.37 14.18
N ASP A 75 0.55 -10.36 15.35
CA ASP A 75 0.91 -9.47 16.47
C ASP A 75 2.06 -10.06 17.30
N ARG A 76 2.49 -9.36 18.36
CA ARG A 76 3.59 -9.82 19.24
C ARG A 76 3.33 -11.17 19.93
N ARG A 77 2.07 -11.64 19.91
CA ARG A 77 1.62 -12.92 20.48
C ARG A 77 1.38 -13.97 19.39
N GLY A 78 1.73 -13.68 18.13
CA GLY A 78 1.54 -14.57 16.98
C GLY A 78 0.13 -14.61 16.41
N ARG A 79 -0.78 -13.72 16.82
CA ARG A 79 -2.17 -13.68 16.33
C ARG A 79 -2.26 -12.86 15.04
N TYR A 80 -2.75 -13.48 13.98
CA TYR A 80 -2.94 -12.82 12.69
C TYR A 80 -4.18 -11.93 12.70
N ALA A 81 -4.09 -10.79 12.02
CA ALA A 81 -5.24 -9.97 11.63
C ALA A 81 -5.00 -9.41 10.23
N ASN A 82 -6.05 -9.28 9.43
CA ASN A 82 -6.00 -8.51 8.20
C ASN A 82 -5.83 -7.03 8.55
N VAL A 83 -4.79 -6.38 8.05
CA VAL A 83 -4.50 -4.97 8.30
C VAL A 83 -4.87 -4.06 7.11
N SER A 84 -5.47 -4.61 6.06
CA SER A 84 -5.95 -3.90 4.88
C SER A 84 -7.48 -3.85 4.88
N ALA A 85 -8.07 -2.66 4.87
CA ALA A 85 -9.50 -2.48 4.64
C ALA A 85 -9.88 -2.80 3.19
N GLY A 86 -11.08 -3.35 2.99
CA GLY A 86 -11.57 -3.78 1.68
C GLY A 86 -12.94 -4.42 1.78
N PHE A 87 -13.26 -5.30 0.83
CA PHE A 87 -14.52 -6.06 0.78
C PHE A 87 -14.29 -7.56 0.60
N ASP A 88 -15.35 -8.33 0.90
CA ASP A 88 -15.38 -9.79 0.72
C ASP A 88 -15.86 -10.26 -0.66
N ASP A 89 -16.58 -9.39 -1.40
CA ASP A 89 -17.13 -9.71 -2.71
C ASP A 89 -16.74 -8.68 -3.78
N LEU A 90 -16.86 -9.10 -5.04
CA LEU A 90 -16.50 -8.30 -6.21
C LEU A 90 -17.49 -7.16 -6.46
N ASP A 91 -18.76 -7.35 -6.14
CA ASP A 91 -19.81 -6.39 -6.49
C ASP A 91 -19.62 -5.09 -5.73
N ASP A 92 -19.24 -5.18 -4.44
CA ASP A 92 -18.89 -4.01 -3.63
C ASP A 92 -17.62 -3.31 -4.15
N TYR A 93 -16.59 -4.05 -4.60
CA TYR A 93 -15.41 -3.43 -5.22
C TYR A 93 -15.79 -2.62 -6.47
N VAL A 94 -16.66 -3.15 -7.31
CA VAL A 94 -17.09 -2.50 -8.55
C VAL A 94 -18.00 -1.31 -8.30
N ALA A 95 -18.92 -1.42 -7.33
CA ALA A 95 -20.00 -0.45 -7.16
C ALA A 95 -19.64 0.74 -6.26
N ARG A 96 -18.80 0.54 -5.24
CA ARG A 96 -18.71 1.47 -4.10
C ARG A 96 -17.32 1.63 -3.49
N SER A 97 -16.29 1.01 -4.06
CA SER A 97 -14.94 1.10 -3.52
C SER A 97 -14.37 2.52 -3.61
N PRO A 98 -13.91 3.13 -2.50
CA PRO A 98 -13.10 4.34 -2.51
C PRO A 98 -11.63 3.99 -2.80
N HIS A 99 -11.41 3.15 -3.82
CA HIS A 99 -10.11 2.60 -4.22
C HIS A 99 -9.43 1.66 -3.21
N PHE A 100 -10.18 0.93 -2.38
CA PHE A 100 -9.60 0.01 -1.38
C PHE A 100 -8.56 -0.95 -1.98
N GLY A 101 -7.30 -0.81 -1.55
CA GLY A 101 -6.20 -1.71 -1.89
C GLY A 101 -5.75 -1.67 -3.35
N ALA A 102 -6.31 -0.80 -4.19
CA ALA A 102 -6.16 -0.85 -5.63
C ALA A 102 -4.80 -0.34 -6.12
N LEU A 103 -4.40 -0.79 -7.32
CA LEU A 103 -3.40 -0.11 -8.14
C LEU A 103 -4.00 1.11 -8.79
N ILE A 104 -3.33 2.24 -8.61
CA ILE A 104 -3.77 3.53 -9.11
C ILE A 104 -2.95 3.91 -10.34
N GLY A 105 -3.63 4.37 -11.38
CA GLY A 105 -3.03 4.84 -12.61
C GLY A 105 -4.07 5.24 -13.65
N ARG A 106 -3.70 5.93 -14.74
CA ARG A 106 -2.32 6.21 -15.18
C ARG A 106 -1.57 7.24 -14.31
N TYR A 107 -2.30 8.06 -13.58
CA TYR A 107 -1.76 9.08 -12.68
C TYR A 107 -2.44 9.03 -11.31
N GLY A 108 -1.66 8.76 -10.26
CA GLY A 108 -2.11 8.80 -8.88
C GLY A 108 -2.26 10.23 -8.35
N ASN A 109 -3.29 10.40 -7.52
CA ASN A 109 -3.75 11.68 -7.00
C ASN A 109 -4.33 12.60 -8.10
N ARG A 110 -4.40 13.90 -7.83
CA ARG A 110 -5.15 14.87 -8.64
C ARG A 110 -4.32 15.50 -9.75
N ILE A 111 -5.00 15.86 -10.84
CA ILE A 111 -4.57 16.80 -11.87
C ILE A 111 -5.62 17.91 -11.95
N ALA A 112 -5.18 19.15 -11.77
CA ALA A 112 -6.04 20.33 -11.73
C ALA A 112 -6.88 20.45 -13.01
N LYS A 113 -8.20 20.66 -12.86
CA LYS A 113 -9.16 20.80 -13.97
C LYS A 113 -9.22 19.58 -14.92
N GLY A 114 -8.62 18.46 -14.50
CA GLY A 114 -8.36 17.31 -15.36
C GLY A 114 -7.62 17.67 -16.64
N ARG A 115 -6.71 18.64 -16.59
CA ARG A 115 -6.07 19.18 -17.79
C ARG A 115 -4.58 19.40 -17.56
N PHE A 116 -3.77 19.07 -18.56
CA PHE A 116 -2.34 19.41 -18.58
C PHE A 116 -1.87 19.70 -20.00
N THR A 117 -0.70 20.32 -20.14
CA THR A 117 -0.06 20.56 -21.44
C THR A 117 1.26 19.81 -21.53
N LEU A 118 1.43 19.04 -22.60
CA LEU A 118 2.65 18.28 -22.87
C LEU A 118 3.07 18.54 -24.32
N ASP A 119 4.32 18.95 -24.51
CA ASP A 119 4.91 19.28 -25.81
C ASP A 119 4.03 20.24 -26.64
N GLY A 120 3.47 21.26 -25.97
CA GLY A 120 2.60 22.27 -26.59
C GLY A 120 1.16 21.82 -26.86
N THR A 121 0.82 20.55 -26.63
CA THR A 121 -0.54 20.03 -26.78
C THR A 121 -1.24 19.97 -25.43
N THR A 122 -2.43 20.57 -25.33
CA THR A 122 -3.30 20.44 -24.17
C THR A 122 -4.09 19.13 -24.26
N TYR A 123 -4.10 18.36 -23.17
CA TYR A 123 -4.90 17.15 -23.02
C TYR A 123 -5.98 17.36 -21.96
N GLN A 124 -7.20 16.89 -22.27
CA GLN A 124 -8.32 16.86 -21.34
C GLN A 124 -8.54 15.42 -20.88
N LEU A 125 -8.47 15.23 -19.57
CA LEU A 125 -8.73 13.98 -18.88
C LEU A 125 -10.20 13.90 -18.46
N SER A 126 -10.63 12.70 -18.12
CA SER A 126 -11.88 12.51 -17.38
C SER A 126 -11.83 13.28 -16.06
N VAL A 127 -12.83 14.14 -15.88
CA VAL A 127 -13.09 14.87 -14.63
C VAL A 127 -14.05 14.02 -13.80
N ASN A 128 -13.57 13.54 -12.65
CA ASN A 128 -14.28 12.61 -11.77
C ASN A 128 -14.23 13.02 -10.29
N ASP A 129 -13.60 14.15 -9.96
CA ASP A 129 -13.51 14.67 -8.59
C ASP A 129 -13.71 16.19 -8.59
N GLY A 130 -14.97 16.62 -8.49
CA GLY A 130 -15.33 18.03 -8.66
C GLY A 130 -14.96 18.54 -10.04
N GLU A 131 -14.06 19.53 -10.11
CA GLU A 131 -13.51 20.04 -11.37
C GLU A 131 -12.25 19.28 -11.83
N ASN A 132 -11.69 18.41 -10.99
CA ASN A 132 -10.38 17.79 -11.19
C ASN A 132 -10.47 16.35 -11.73
N SER A 133 -9.33 15.85 -12.24
CA SER A 133 -9.16 14.42 -12.49
C SER A 133 -8.43 13.80 -11.31
N LEU A 134 -8.92 12.68 -10.80
CA LEU A 134 -8.39 11.96 -9.65
C LEU A 134 -8.11 10.50 -10.02
N HIS A 135 -6.94 10.00 -9.62
CA HIS A 135 -6.57 8.57 -9.66
C HIS A 135 -6.69 7.91 -11.05
N GLY A 136 -6.40 8.67 -12.11
CA GLY A 136 -6.47 8.20 -13.49
C GLY A 136 -7.82 8.38 -14.17
N GLY A 137 -8.81 8.96 -13.48
CA GLY A 137 -10.14 9.28 -14.01
C GLY A 137 -11.21 8.25 -13.62
N ALA A 138 -12.44 8.43 -14.13
CA ALA A 138 -13.61 7.63 -13.77
C ALA A 138 -13.52 6.10 -14.00
N LEU A 139 -12.59 5.63 -14.85
CA LEU A 139 -12.32 4.21 -15.11
C LEU A 139 -10.81 3.97 -15.19
N GLY A 140 -10.10 4.44 -14.16
CA GLY A 140 -8.66 4.25 -13.96
C GLY A 140 -8.22 2.78 -13.83
N PHE A 141 -6.96 2.57 -13.50
CA PHE A 141 -6.33 1.23 -13.43
C PHE A 141 -6.97 0.30 -12.39
N ASP A 142 -7.57 0.89 -11.37
CA ASP A 142 -8.32 0.23 -10.31
C ASP A 142 -9.61 -0.43 -10.80
N TYR A 143 -10.18 0.04 -11.92
CA TYR A 143 -11.38 -0.54 -12.53
C TYR A 143 -11.08 -1.61 -13.60
N ARG A 144 -9.81 -1.97 -13.82
CA ARG A 144 -9.39 -2.86 -14.90
C ARG A 144 -9.07 -4.26 -14.39
N VAL A 145 -9.37 -5.27 -15.22
CA VAL A 145 -8.89 -6.63 -14.98
C VAL A 145 -7.50 -6.78 -15.57
N TRP A 146 -6.51 -6.96 -14.71
CA TRP A 146 -5.12 -7.19 -15.05
C TRP A 146 -4.90 -8.65 -15.43
N ASP A 147 -4.00 -8.88 -16.38
CA ASP A 147 -3.44 -10.22 -16.61
C ASP A 147 -2.48 -10.54 -15.47
N VAL A 148 -2.60 -11.72 -14.87
CA VAL A 148 -1.84 -12.10 -13.66
C VAL A 148 -1.14 -13.44 -13.87
N GLU A 149 0.18 -13.41 -13.69
CA GLU A 149 1.06 -14.57 -13.79
C GLU A 149 1.81 -14.77 -12.45
N PRO A 150 1.66 -15.93 -11.79
CA PRO A 150 2.35 -16.19 -10.53
C PRO A 150 3.79 -16.65 -10.77
N PHE A 151 4.69 -16.34 -9.84
CA PHE A 151 6.05 -16.86 -9.87
C PHE A 151 6.54 -17.33 -8.49
N THR A 152 7.58 -18.15 -8.52
CA THR A 152 8.40 -18.51 -7.38
C THR A 152 9.85 -18.45 -7.84
N GLU A 153 10.65 -17.58 -7.24
CA GLU A 153 12.04 -17.37 -7.59
C GLU A 153 12.90 -17.49 -6.33
N GLY A 154 13.70 -18.55 -6.25
CA GLY A 154 14.41 -18.90 -5.03
C GLY A 154 13.43 -19.10 -3.86
N SER A 155 13.57 -18.28 -2.82
CA SER A 155 12.69 -18.28 -1.64
C SER A 155 11.51 -17.31 -1.73
N ASP A 156 11.45 -16.49 -2.77
CA ASP A 156 10.45 -15.43 -2.93
C ASP A 156 9.29 -15.92 -3.79
N VAL A 157 8.09 -15.41 -3.52
CA VAL A 157 6.88 -15.72 -4.27
C VAL A 157 6.18 -14.44 -4.67
N GLY A 158 5.50 -14.45 -5.80
CA GLY A 158 4.89 -13.21 -6.26
C GLY A 158 3.98 -13.35 -7.47
N LEU A 159 3.53 -12.20 -7.94
CA LEU A 159 2.65 -12.03 -9.09
C LEU A 159 3.22 -10.96 -10.02
N HIS A 160 3.21 -11.23 -11.33
CA HIS A 160 3.30 -10.21 -12.36
C HIS A 160 1.90 -9.85 -12.81
N LEU A 161 1.51 -8.59 -12.61
CA LEU A 161 0.28 -7.99 -13.10
C LEU A 161 0.60 -7.16 -14.33
N ARG A 162 -0.13 -7.34 -15.43
CA ARG A 162 0.06 -6.58 -16.67
C ARG A 162 -1.25 -5.99 -17.17
N TYR A 163 -1.19 -4.73 -17.60
CA TYR A 163 -2.30 -4.03 -18.24
C TYR A 163 -1.77 -3.14 -19.36
N THR A 164 -2.48 -3.10 -20.49
CA THR A 164 -2.18 -2.19 -21.59
C THR A 164 -3.28 -1.14 -21.66
N SER A 165 -2.95 0.07 -21.24
CA SER A 165 -3.82 1.24 -21.34
C SER A 165 -3.68 1.82 -22.75
N ALA A 166 -4.77 1.84 -23.52
CA ALA A 166 -4.72 2.31 -24.91
C ALA A 166 -4.39 3.81 -25.02
N ASP A 167 -3.94 4.25 -26.19
CA ASP A 167 -3.86 5.68 -26.51
C ASP A 167 -5.25 6.34 -26.36
N GLY A 168 -5.30 7.46 -25.65
CA GLY A 168 -6.53 8.19 -25.37
C GLY A 168 -7.36 7.63 -24.22
N GLU A 169 -6.98 6.51 -23.59
CA GLU A 169 -7.69 5.97 -22.43
C GLU A 169 -7.75 7.01 -21.31
N MET A 170 -8.95 7.34 -20.84
CA MET A 170 -9.24 8.40 -19.86
C MET A 170 -8.70 9.80 -20.24
N GLY A 171 -8.32 10.00 -21.51
CA GLY A 171 -7.76 11.24 -22.05
C GLY A 171 -6.23 11.30 -22.09
N TYR A 172 -5.52 10.26 -21.62
CA TYR A 172 -4.06 10.25 -21.63
C TYR A 172 -3.49 9.87 -23.00
N PRO A 173 -2.48 10.60 -23.53
CA PRO A 173 -1.84 10.24 -24.80
C PRO A 173 -0.95 9.01 -24.66
N GLY A 174 -0.81 8.26 -25.74
CA GLY A 174 0.06 7.10 -25.87
C GLY A 174 -0.53 5.83 -25.27
N THR A 175 -0.28 4.72 -25.96
CA THR A 175 -0.47 3.40 -25.38
C THR A 175 0.56 3.24 -24.26
N LEU A 176 0.14 2.85 -23.06
CA LEU A 176 1.02 2.54 -21.94
C LEU A 176 0.93 1.06 -21.60
N LYS A 177 2.06 0.37 -21.65
CA LYS A 177 2.20 -1.01 -21.16
C LYS A 177 2.70 -0.95 -19.73
N ALA A 178 1.81 -1.20 -18.77
CA ALA A 178 2.14 -1.24 -17.35
C ALA A 178 2.38 -2.69 -16.91
N LYS A 179 3.45 -2.91 -16.15
CA LYS A 179 3.74 -4.14 -15.43
C LYS A 179 3.96 -3.78 -13.97
N VAL A 180 3.20 -4.41 -13.08
CA VAL A 180 3.41 -4.30 -11.64
C VAL A 180 3.79 -5.68 -11.10
N THR A 181 4.83 -5.75 -10.28
CA THR A 181 5.27 -7.00 -9.66
C THR A 181 5.07 -6.91 -8.17
N TYR A 182 4.25 -7.82 -7.62
CA TYR A 182 4.12 -8.00 -6.19
C TYR A 182 4.99 -9.18 -5.76
N THR A 183 5.84 -8.95 -4.78
CA THR A 183 6.74 -9.98 -4.24
C THR A 183 6.56 -10.04 -2.73
N LEU A 184 6.28 -11.24 -2.20
CA LEU A 184 6.52 -11.56 -0.80
C LEU A 184 7.90 -12.21 -0.68
N THR A 185 8.82 -11.48 -0.07
CA THR A 185 10.19 -11.96 0.16
C THR A 185 10.21 -13.07 1.20
N ARG A 186 11.33 -13.79 1.30
CA ARG A 186 11.57 -14.76 2.37
C ARG A 186 11.34 -14.22 3.79
N SER A 187 11.62 -12.94 4.01
CA SER A 187 11.41 -12.25 5.29
C SER A 187 9.97 -11.81 5.52
N GLY A 188 9.08 -11.99 4.54
CA GLY A 188 7.69 -11.57 4.62
C GLY A 188 7.48 -10.11 4.25
N ASP A 189 8.50 -9.43 3.69
CA ASP A 189 8.34 -8.08 3.17
C ASP A 189 7.48 -8.12 1.91
N TRP A 190 6.54 -7.18 1.80
CA TRP A 190 5.81 -6.96 0.56
C TRP A 190 6.49 -5.86 -0.26
N ARG A 191 7.13 -6.28 -1.35
CA ARG A 191 7.72 -5.39 -2.35
C ARG A 191 6.77 -5.24 -3.53
N ILE A 192 6.66 -4.01 -4.02
CA ILE A 192 5.93 -3.62 -5.21
C ILE A 192 6.87 -2.90 -6.17
N ASP A 193 7.05 -3.47 -7.36
CA ASP A 193 7.84 -2.89 -8.44
C ASP A 193 6.90 -2.46 -9.57
N TYR A 194 6.98 -1.19 -9.96
CA TYR A 194 6.20 -0.65 -11.06
C TYR A 194 7.11 -0.43 -12.27
N GLU A 195 6.67 -0.89 -13.43
CA GLU A 195 7.32 -0.64 -14.71
C GLU A 195 6.30 -0.16 -15.73
N ALA A 196 6.66 0.85 -16.53
CA ALA A 196 5.85 1.22 -17.68
C ALA A 196 6.67 1.71 -18.87
N THR A 197 6.16 1.43 -20.08
CA THR A 197 6.70 1.94 -21.35
C THR A 197 5.56 2.48 -22.20
N THR A 198 5.87 3.40 -23.11
CA THR A 198 4.87 4.06 -23.94
C THR A 198 5.34 4.25 -25.39
N ASP A 199 4.39 4.37 -26.31
CA ASP A 199 4.61 4.67 -27.72
C ASP A 199 4.52 6.17 -28.06
N LYS A 200 4.01 7.01 -27.14
CA LYS A 200 3.98 8.49 -27.25
C LYS A 200 4.31 9.13 -25.91
N ALA A 201 4.77 10.38 -25.91
CA ALA A 201 5.01 11.09 -24.64
C ALA A 201 3.70 11.17 -23.82
N THR A 202 3.79 10.88 -22.53
CA THR A 202 2.65 10.84 -21.61
C THR A 202 3.09 11.20 -20.19
N VAL A 203 2.15 11.26 -19.24
CA VAL A 203 2.44 11.42 -17.80
C VAL A 203 2.09 10.13 -17.06
N VAL A 204 2.93 9.70 -16.13
CA VAL A 204 2.77 8.46 -15.36
C VAL A 204 3.14 8.71 -13.90
N ASN A 205 2.26 8.30 -13.00
CA ASN A 205 2.51 8.27 -11.56
C ASN A 205 1.71 7.09 -10.97
N LEU A 206 2.37 5.96 -10.72
CA LEU A 206 1.67 4.75 -10.25
C LEU A 206 1.85 4.58 -8.74
N THR A 207 0.80 4.17 -8.06
CA THR A 207 0.84 3.88 -6.61
C THR A 207 -0.15 2.78 -6.23
N SER A 208 -0.17 2.41 -4.96
CA SER A 208 -1.11 1.45 -4.38
C SER A 208 -1.84 2.10 -3.21
N HIS A 209 -3.16 1.97 -3.21
CA HIS A 209 -4.05 2.69 -2.30
C HIS A 209 -4.56 1.79 -1.16
N VAL A 210 -3.63 1.11 -0.49
CA VAL A 210 -3.96 0.28 0.68
C VAL A 210 -4.39 1.15 1.85
N TYR A 211 -5.53 0.79 2.45
CA TYR A 211 -6.06 1.40 3.67
C TYR A 211 -5.63 0.56 4.87
N TRP A 212 -4.67 1.06 5.62
CA TRP A 212 -4.05 0.40 6.77
C TRP A 212 -4.83 0.64 8.06
N ASN A 213 -5.06 -0.45 8.79
CA ASN A 213 -5.27 -0.40 10.23
C ASN A 213 -4.49 -1.56 10.88
N LEU A 214 -3.36 -1.25 11.52
CA LEU A 214 -2.47 -2.27 12.10
C LEU A 214 -3.07 -3.00 13.31
N ALA A 215 -4.12 -2.47 13.96
CA ALA A 215 -4.85 -3.21 14.98
C ALA A 215 -5.74 -4.31 14.36
N GLY A 216 -6.08 -4.16 13.08
CA GLY A 216 -6.93 -5.02 12.27
C GLY A 216 -7.97 -4.19 11.53
N GLU A 217 -8.34 -4.56 10.31
CA GLU A 217 -9.45 -3.93 9.61
C GLU A 217 -10.73 -4.05 10.44
N GLY A 218 -11.51 -2.96 10.52
CA GLY A 218 -12.73 -2.91 11.30
C GLY A 218 -12.52 -2.79 12.82
N SER A 219 -11.29 -2.64 13.31
CA SER A 219 -10.99 -2.50 14.75
C SER A 219 -11.27 -1.10 15.32
N GLY A 220 -11.75 -0.18 14.49
CA GLY A 220 -12.03 1.22 14.86
C GLY A 220 -10.91 2.15 14.45
N THR A 221 -10.71 3.21 15.25
CA THR A 221 -9.90 4.36 14.84
C THR A 221 -8.39 4.10 14.74
N ILE A 222 -7.73 4.83 13.84
CA ILE A 222 -6.27 4.94 13.69
C ILE A 222 -5.62 6.00 14.59
N GLU A 223 -6.39 6.69 15.43
CA GLU A 223 -5.89 7.81 16.24
C GLU A 223 -4.75 7.41 17.20
N ASP A 224 -4.74 6.16 17.68
CA ASP A 224 -3.71 5.62 18.56
C ASP A 224 -2.45 5.12 17.81
N HIS A 225 -2.50 5.01 16.48
CA HIS A 225 -1.32 4.63 15.71
C HIS A 225 -0.25 5.72 15.80
N GLU A 226 0.98 5.29 16.02
CA GLU A 226 2.15 6.15 16.00
C GLU A 226 2.72 6.20 14.58
N LEU A 227 2.83 7.39 14.01
CA LEU A 227 3.38 7.61 12.67
C LEU A 227 4.64 8.46 12.76
N SER A 228 5.67 8.09 11.98
CA SER A 228 6.81 8.95 11.66
C SER A 228 7.04 8.98 10.15
N ILE A 229 7.37 10.14 9.60
CA ILE A 229 7.66 10.37 8.17
C ILE A 229 8.95 11.19 8.04
N ALA A 230 9.90 10.71 7.23
CA ALA A 230 11.18 11.37 6.94
C ALA A 230 11.01 12.50 5.91
N ALA A 231 10.28 13.54 6.32
CA ALA A 231 9.94 14.69 5.48
C ALA A 231 9.87 15.97 6.32
N SER A 232 10.61 16.99 5.90
CA SER A 232 10.65 18.30 6.54
C SER A 232 9.71 19.32 5.88
N ARG A 233 9.06 18.92 4.78
CA ARG A 233 8.09 19.72 4.03
C ARG A 233 6.86 18.90 3.61
N PHE A 234 5.78 19.58 3.29
CA PHE A 234 4.58 19.03 2.66
C PHE A 234 4.07 19.99 1.57
N THR A 235 3.09 19.56 0.78
CA THR A 235 2.44 20.40 -0.25
C THR A 235 1.09 20.90 0.26
N PRO A 236 0.96 22.18 0.67
CA PRO A 236 -0.35 22.76 0.98
C PRO A 236 -1.23 22.79 -0.26
N THR A 237 -2.53 22.57 -0.05
CA THR A 237 -3.54 22.51 -1.10
C THR A 237 -4.54 23.65 -1.01
N ASP A 238 -5.23 23.91 -2.12
CA ASP A 238 -6.40 24.77 -2.19
C ASP A 238 -7.69 24.02 -1.80
N ALA A 239 -8.85 24.68 -1.97
CA ALA A 239 -10.14 24.10 -1.63
C ALA A 239 -10.55 22.89 -2.51
N GLY A 240 -9.93 22.72 -3.67
CA GLY A 240 -10.09 21.54 -4.54
C GLY A 240 -9.07 20.44 -4.25
N LEU A 241 -8.31 20.57 -3.17
CA LEU A 241 -7.21 19.68 -2.78
C LEU A 241 -6.09 19.60 -3.84
N ILE A 242 -5.93 20.65 -4.65
CA ILE A 242 -4.82 20.80 -5.60
C ILE A 242 -3.65 21.50 -4.90
N PRO A 243 -2.40 20.99 -5.02
CA PRO A 243 -1.25 21.69 -4.48
C PRO A 243 -1.12 23.12 -5.00
N THR A 244 -0.83 24.04 -4.09
CA THR A 244 -0.61 25.46 -4.40
C THR A 244 0.69 25.73 -5.16
N GLY A 245 1.57 24.72 -5.27
CA GLY A 245 2.96 24.85 -5.72
C GLY A 245 3.97 25.12 -4.59
N GLU A 246 3.49 25.49 -3.39
CA GLU A 246 4.35 25.70 -2.22
C GLU A 246 4.86 24.35 -1.65
N LEU A 247 6.11 24.33 -1.19
CA LEU A 247 6.66 23.26 -0.35
C LEU A 247 6.85 23.77 1.09
N ALA A 248 5.76 23.80 1.86
CA ALA A 248 5.73 24.38 3.20
C ALA A 248 6.48 23.53 4.22
N LYS A 249 7.12 24.16 5.21
CA LYS A 249 7.80 23.45 6.31
C LYS A 249 6.79 22.78 7.24
N VAL A 250 7.10 21.57 7.69
CA VAL A 250 6.27 20.88 8.71
C VAL A 250 6.56 21.38 10.13
N ALA A 251 7.76 21.92 10.38
CA ALA A 251 8.19 22.31 11.72
C ALA A 251 7.24 23.32 12.37
N GLY A 252 6.78 23.02 13.58
CA GLY A 252 5.84 23.87 14.32
C GLY A 252 4.38 23.76 13.87
N THR A 253 4.05 22.79 13.02
CA THR A 253 2.68 22.55 12.54
C THR A 253 2.20 21.13 12.91
N PRO A 254 0.88 20.85 12.80
CA PRO A 254 0.32 19.50 12.90
C PRO A 254 0.98 18.46 11.96
N PHE A 255 1.64 18.91 10.89
CA PHE A 255 2.24 18.06 9.86
C PHE A 255 3.63 17.53 10.25
N ASP A 256 4.18 17.93 11.41
CA ASP A 256 5.51 17.48 11.86
C ASP A 256 5.48 16.04 12.38
N PHE A 257 5.64 15.08 11.47
CA PHE A 257 5.82 13.66 11.75
C PHE A 257 7.29 13.22 11.70
N ARG A 258 8.27 14.15 11.71
CA ARG A 258 9.70 13.79 11.68
C ARG A 258 10.12 12.97 12.91
N ARG A 259 9.38 13.11 14.00
CA ARG A 259 9.42 12.23 15.17
C ARG A 259 8.10 11.50 15.28
N ALA A 260 8.16 10.24 15.69
CA ALA A 260 6.96 9.43 15.91
C ALA A 260 6.02 10.13 16.90
N LYS A 261 4.72 10.16 16.55
CA LYS A 261 3.65 10.66 17.41
C LYS A 261 2.33 9.94 17.08
N PRO A 262 1.40 9.83 18.04
CA PRO A 262 0.04 9.39 17.74
C PRO A 262 -0.62 10.30 16.71
N ILE A 263 -1.33 9.73 15.73
CA ILE A 263 -2.04 10.51 14.72
C ILE A 263 -3.12 11.38 15.36
N GLY A 264 -3.82 10.83 16.37
CA GLY A 264 -4.87 11.51 17.14
C GLY A 264 -4.41 12.79 17.84
N ARG A 265 -3.10 12.96 18.09
CA ARG A 265 -2.55 14.17 18.72
C ARG A 265 -2.92 15.45 17.96
N ASP A 266 -2.85 15.37 16.63
CA ASP A 266 -2.86 16.57 15.77
C ASP A 266 -3.97 16.53 14.69
N ILE A 267 -4.59 15.37 14.42
CA ILE A 267 -5.59 15.22 13.34
C ILE A 267 -6.81 16.15 13.48
N ARG A 268 -7.14 16.58 14.71
CA ARG A 268 -8.25 17.49 15.03
C ARG A 268 -7.82 18.94 15.25
N ALA A 269 -6.56 19.29 14.97
CA ALA A 269 -6.09 20.66 15.15
C ALA A 269 -6.77 21.61 14.15
N GLY A 270 -7.06 22.84 14.58
CA GLY A 270 -7.72 23.88 13.76
C GLY A 270 -6.84 24.50 12.67
N HIS A 271 -5.83 23.79 12.17
CA HIS A 271 -4.96 24.27 11.11
C HIS A 271 -5.75 24.31 9.78
N PRO A 272 -5.68 25.39 8.97
CA PRO A 272 -6.51 25.55 7.78
C PRO A 272 -6.48 24.36 6.81
N GLN A 273 -5.29 23.79 6.58
CA GLN A 273 -5.10 22.61 5.75
C GLN A 273 -5.83 21.34 6.27
N LEU A 274 -5.91 21.15 7.58
CA LEU A 274 -6.67 20.04 8.17
C LEU A 274 -8.19 20.26 8.08
N VAL A 275 -8.62 21.52 8.21
CA VAL A 275 -10.03 21.89 8.05
C VAL A 275 -10.49 21.63 6.61
N LEU A 276 -9.69 22.01 5.62
CA LEU A 276 -9.97 21.76 4.20
C LEU A 276 -10.07 20.27 3.89
N ALA A 277 -9.11 19.47 4.35
CA ALA A 277 -9.05 18.03 4.08
C ALA A 277 -9.93 17.17 5.00
N LYS A 278 -10.51 17.75 6.07
CA LYS A 278 -11.22 17.03 7.15
C LYS A 278 -10.34 15.98 7.85
N GLY A 279 -9.06 16.30 8.03
CA GLY A 279 -8.02 15.40 8.50
C GLY A 279 -6.73 15.59 7.72
N PHE A 280 -5.89 14.57 7.66
CA PHE A 280 -4.74 14.55 6.75
C PHE A 280 -5.19 14.02 5.39
N ASP A 281 -4.95 14.80 4.33
CA ASP A 281 -4.97 14.34 2.94
C ASP A 281 -3.91 15.12 2.13
N HIS A 282 -2.64 14.93 2.49
CA HIS A 282 -1.54 15.74 1.94
C HIS A 282 -0.37 14.87 1.50
N ASN A 283 0.39 15.39 0.54
CA ASN A 283 1.66 14.83 0.13
C ASN A 283 2.80 15.42 0.97
N TRP A 284 3.51 14.55 1.69
CA TRP A 284 4.78 14.87 2.32
C TRP A 284 5.89 14.83 1.27
N VAL A 285 6.75 15.84 1.31
CA VAL A 285 7.92 15.98 0.44
C VAL A 285 9.08 15.27 1.14
N LEU A 286 9.40 14.06 0.67
CA LEU A 286 10.40 13.21 1.31
C LEU A 286 11.78 13.87 1.21
N ASP A 287 12.50 13.96 2.34
CA ASP A 287 13.76 14.71 2.41
C ASP A 287 14.84 14.13 1.49
N LYS A 288 14.74 12.82 1.21
CA LYS A 288 15.61 12.07 0.31
C LYS A 288 15.35 12.32 -1.19
N GLY A 289 14.22 12.92 -1.57
CA GLY A 289 13.87 13.16 -2.98
C GLY A 289 13.73 11.88 -3.81
N ILE A 290 14.10 11.93 -5.10
CA ILE A 290 14.17 10.72 -5.94
C ILE A 290 15.51 10.03 -5.71
N THR A 291 15.49 8.71 -5.46
CA THR A 291 16.70 7.92 -5.19
C THR A 291 16.81 6.74 -6.16
N ALA A 292 18.03 6.21 -6.36
CA ALA A 292 18.23 5.08 -7.27
C ALA A 292 17.74 3.74 -6.69
N ARG A 293 17.57 3.67 -5.37
CA ARG A 293 17.08 2.51 -4.63
C ARG A 293 16.11 2.96 -3.54
N PRO A 294 15.22 2.06 -3.07
CA PRO A 294 14.35 2.35 -1.95
C PRO A 294 15.13 2.75 -0.69
N GLU A 295 14.73 3.87 -0.08
CA GLU A 295 15.20 4.32 1.23
C GLU A 295 14.02 4.35 2.21
N HIS A 296 14.28 4.06 3.49
CA HIS A 296 13.24 4.08 4.54
C HIS A 296 12.70 5.50 4.72
N ILE A 297 11.38 5.66 4.62
CA ILE A 297 10.73 6.97 4.69
C ILE A 297 9.62 7.10 5.73
N ALA A 298 9.03 6.00 6.18
CA ALA A 298 7.95 6.06 7.16
C ALA A 298 7.90 4.81 8.02
N THR A 299 7.38 4.99 9.23
CA THR A 299 7.05 3.90 10.15
C THR A 299 5.67 4.18 10.73
N LEU A 300 4.76 3.23 10.60
CA LEU A 300 3.48 3.19 11.28
C LEU A 300 3.51 2.07 12.33
N ARG A 301 2.99 2.33 13.52
CA ARG A 301 2.97 1.37 14.62
C ARG A 301 1.62 1.40 15.32
N ASP A 302 1.06 0.22 15.60
CA ASP A 302 0.00 0.08 16.60
C ASP A 302 0.62 -0.35 17.95
N PRO A 303 0.62 0.53 18.97
CA PRO A 303 1.19 0.20 20.28
C PRO A 303 0.51 -0.99 20.97
N SER A 304 -0.77 -1.26 20.68
CA SER A 304 -1.57 -2.29 21.35
C SER A 304 -1.17 -3.70 20.87
N SER A 305 -1.29 -3.96 19.57
CA SER A 305 -0.86 -5.24 18.98
C SER A 305 0.67 -5.40 18.99
N GLY A 306 1.41 -4.31 18.84
CA GLY A 306 2.85 -4.30 18.59
C GLY A 306 3.20 -4.30 17.10
N ARG A 307 2.21 -4.46 16.21
CA ARG A 307 2.45 -4.49 14.77
C ARG A 307 3.08 -3.19 14.29
N THR A 308 4.04 -3.35 13.39
CA THR A 308 4.75 -2.25 12.74
C THR A 308 4.72 -2.44 11.23
N LEU A 309 4.64 -1.32 10.52
CA LEU A 309 4.82 -1.21 9.08
C LEU A 309 5.92 -0.18 8.84
N ARG A 310 7.01 -0.60 8.20
CA ARG A 310 8.08 0.29 7.72
C ARG A 310 8.01 0.35 6.20
N ILE A 311 8.04 1.57 5.65
CA ILE A 311 7.95 1.79 4.20
C ILE A 311 9.27 2.34 3.70
N ALA A 312 9.85 1.70 2.68
CA ALA A 312 10.96 2.24 1.91
C ALA A 312 10.58 2.45 0.45
N THR A 313 11.04 3.51 -0.20
CA THR A 313 10.69 3.81 -1.60
C THR A 313 11.76 4.64 -2.32
N ASP A 314 11.78 4.55 -3.66
CA ASP A 314 12.56 5.43 -4.54
C ASP A 314 11.79 6.69 -4.99
N GLN A 315 10.49 6.77 -4.69
CA GLN A 315 9.61 7.91 -4.97
C GLN A 315 9.93 9.17 -4.13
N PRO A 316 9.65 10.39 -4.63
CA PRO A 316 9.95 11.63 -3.92
C PRO A 316 8.88 12.06 -2.91
N GLY A 317 7.67 11.51 -2.99
CA GLY A 317 6.52 11.93 -2.19
C GLY A 317 5.81 10.76 -1.50
N LEU A 318 5.07 11.10 -0.45
CA LEU A 318 4.18 10.19 0.28
C LEU A 318 2.85 10.90 0.55
N GLN A 319 1.76 10.43 -0.06
CA GLN A 319 0.42 10.83 0.36
C GLN A 319 0.12 10.18 1.70
N PHE A 320 -0.21 10.98 2.72
CA PHE A 320 -0.85 10.47 3.92
C PHE A 320 -2.29 10.97 3.96
N TYR A 321 -3.20 10.02 3.79
CA TYR A 321 -4.63 10.21 3.85
C TYR A 321 -5.20 9.46 5.07
N SER A 322 -5.89 10.15 5.96
CA SER A 322 -6.41 9.57 7.21
C SER A 322 -7.85 9.03 7.10
N GLY A 323 -8.28 8.59 5.92
CA GLY A 323 -9.61 7.97 5.75
C GLY A 323 -10.77 8.95 5.95
N ASN A 324 -10.60 10.22 5.57
CA ASN A 324 -11.47 11.33 5.92
C ASN A 324 -12.92 11.20 5.38
N PHE A 325 -13.09 10.46 4.29
CA PHE A 325 -14.35 10.32 3.57
C PHE A 325 -15.05 8.97 3.80
N LEU A 326 -14.51 8.11 4.68
CA LEU A 326 -15.24 6.94 5.16
C LEU A 326 -16.40 7.41 6.04
N ASP A 327 -17.64 7.09 5.68
CA ASP A 327 -18.84 7.69 6.26
C ASP A 327 -19.71 6.70 7.06
N GLY A 328 -19.26 5.45 7.22
CA GLY A 328 -19.99 4.40 7.91
C GLY A 328 -21.02 3.65 7.05
N THR A 329 -21.02 3.84 5.73
CA THR A 329 -21.90 3.12 4.80
C THR A 329 -21.29 1.86 4.20
N LEU A 330 -19.98 1.67 4.37
CA LEU A 330 -19.21 0.53 3.86
C LEU A 330 -18.92 -0.47 4.99
N THR A 331 -19.11 -1.76 4.72
CA THR A 331 -18.84 -2.85 5.67
C THR A 331 -17.67 -3.67 5.20
N GLY A 332 -16.70 -3.89 6.09
CA GLY A 332 -15.53 -4.72 5.83
C GLY A 332 -15.77 -6.22 5.98
N PRO A 333 -14.79 -7.06 5.61
CA PRO A 333 -14.82 -8.51 5.79
C PRO A 333 -15.12 -8.98 7.22
N GLY A 334 -14.64 -8.24 8.23
CA GLY A 334 -14.92 -8.48 9.64
C GLY A 334 -16.35 -8.15 10.08
N GLY A 335 -17.23 -7.74 9.17
CA GLY A 335 -18.62 -7.34 9.45
C GLY A 335 -18.76 -5.98 10.15
N SER A 336 -17.66 -5.25 10.33
CA SER A 336 -17.64 -3.92 10.94
C SER A 336 -17.73 -2.84 9.87
N VAL A 337 -18.45 -1.75 10.18
CA VAL A 337 -18.54 -0.60 9.29
C VAL A 337 -17.28 0.27 9.38
N TYR A 338 -16.87 0.86 8.26
CA TYR A 338 -15.73 1.78 8.19
C TYR A 338 -16.19 3.24 8.29
N ARG A 339 -15.72 3.94 9.33
CA ARG A 339 -15.96 5.38 9.57
C ARG A 339 -14.70 6.21 9.38
N GLN A 340 -14.89 7.52 9.43
CA GLN A 340 -13.83 8.50 9.30
C GLN A 340 -12.70 8.21 10.30
N GLY A 341 -11.49 8.02 9.78
CA GLY A 341 -10.34 7.71 10.61
C GLY A 341 -10.25 6.27 11.09
N ASP A 342 -10.99 5.31 10.53
CA ASP A 342 -10.85 3.88 10.87
C ASP A 342 -9.72 3.18 10.10
N ALA A 343 -9.22 3.80 9.02
CA ALA A 343 -8.06 3.33 8.27
C ALA A 343 -7.35 4.50 7.59
N LEU A 344 -6.08 4.33 7.24
CA LEU A 344 -5.26 5.35 6.59
C LEU A 344 -4.49 4.84 5.38
N CYS A 345 -4.13 5.71 4.44
CA CYS A 345 -3.28 5.39 3.30
C CYS A 345 -1.91 6.06 3.40
N LEU A 346 -0.89 5.36 2.91
CA LEU A 346 0.50 5.84 2.81
C LEU A 346 1.00 5.56 1.39
N GLU A 347 0.59 6.39 0.44
CA GLU A 347 0.81 6.17 -0.99
C GLU A 347 2.14 6.79 -1.43
N THR A 348 3.11 5.97 -1.79
CA THR A 348 4.40 6.45 -2.33
C THR A 348 4.22 6.90 -3.78
N GLN A 349 4.61 8.13 -4.12
CA GLN A 349 4.28 8.72 -5.42
C GLN A 349 5.17 9.91 -5.79
N HIS A 350 5.06 10.38 -7.03
CA HIS A 350 5.38 11.77 -7.37
C HIS A 350 4.31 12.73 -6.80
N PHE A 351 4.62 14.02 -6.74
CA PHE A 351 3.71 14.99 -6.14
C PHE A 351 2.41 15.13 -6.96
N PRO A 352 1.26 15.36 -6.32
CA PRO A 352 0.04 15.66 -7.03
C PRO A 352 0.20 16.87 -7.95
N ASP A 353 -0.51 16.86 -9.08
CA ASP A 353 -0.50 17.94 -10.07
C ASP A 353 0.88 18.30 -10.68
N SER A 354 1.91 17.45 -10.53
CA SER A 354 3.23 17.64 -11.19
C SER A 354 3.16 18.02 -12.69
N PRO A 355 2.24 17.49 -13.53
CA PRO A 355 2.10 17.92 -14.92
C PRO A 355 1.85 19.43 -15.13
N ASN A 356 1.30 20.11 -14.11
CA ASN A 356 0.99 21.54 -14.13
C ASN A 356 1.89 22.36 -13.20
N GLN A 357 2.86 21.73 -12.52
CA GLN A 357 3.73 22.36 -11.53
C GLN A 357 5.20 22.19 -11.95
N PRO A 358 5.77 23.11 -12.77
CA PRO A 358 7.10 22.95 -13.35
C PRO A 358 8.25 22.82 -12.32
N SER A 359 8.04 23.29 -11.09
CA SER A 359 9.00 23.15 -9.98
C SER A 359 8.95 21.79 -9.29
N PHE A 360 7.94 20.95 -9.56
CA PHE A 360 7.82 19.62 -8.99
C PHE A 360 8.60 18.59 -9.82
N PRO A 361 8.95 17.43 -9.23
CA PRO A 361 9.55 16.34 -9.98
C PRO A 361 8.67 15.92 -11.16
N SER A 362 9.29 15.81 -12.34
CA SER A 362 8.60 15.49 -13.59
C SER A 362 8.04 14.08 -13.59
N THR A 363 6.83 13.94 -14.10
CA THR A 363 6.12 12.66 -14.29
C THR A 363 6.05 12.24 -15.77
N VAL A 364 6.76 12.95 -16.65
CA VAL A 364 6.72 12.69 -18.09
C VAL A 364 7.48 11.41 -18.43
N LEU A 365 6.81 10.48 -19.11
CA LEU A 365 7.41 9.31 -19.73
C LEU A 365 7.43 9.49 -21.25
N ARG A 366 8.57 9.20 -21.88
CA ARG A 366 8.77 9.32 -23.34
C ARG A 366 9.09 7.96 -23.98
N PRO A 367 8.81 7.78 -25.29
CA PRO A 367 9.23 6.58 -26.01
C PRO A 367 10.73 6.32 -25.88
N GLY A 368 11.11 5.04 -25.76
CA GLY A 368 12.49 4.61 -25.53
C GLY A 368 12.97 4.76 -24.07
N ARG A 369 12.16 5.33 -23.17
CA ARG A 369 12.40 5.33 -21.72
C ARG A 369 11.48 4.34 -21.02
N THR A 370 11.86 3.97 -19.80
CA THR A 370 11.07 3.08 -18.93
C THR A 370 10.85 3.78 -17.60
N TYR A 371 9.60 3.92 -17.20
CA TYR A 371 9.22 4.29 -15.83
C TYR A 371 9.54 3.13 -14.91
N ARG A 372 10.23 3.37 -13.80
CA ARG A 372 10.57 2.36 -12.79
C ARG A 372 10.51 2.98 -11.41
N THR A 373 9.70 2.40 -10.52
CA THR A 373 9.65 2.80 -9.11
C THR A 373 9.42 1.57 -8.25
N THR A 374 9.90 1.59 -7.02
CA THR A 374 9.85 0.47 -6.08
C THR A 374 9.44 0.94 -4.71
N THR A 375 8.52 0.22 -4.07
CA THR A 375 8.17 0.41 -2.67
C THR A 375 8.26 -0.92 -1.93
N VAL A 376 8.77 -0.90 -0.71
CA VAL A 376 8.94 -2.07 0.15
C VAL A 376 8.24 -1.80 1.47
N HIS A 377 7.36 -2.73 1.85
CA HIS A 377 6.64 -2.74 3.12
C HIS A 377 7.22 -3.86 3.97
N THR A 378 7.92 -3.49 5.04
CA THR A 378 8.47 -4.42 6.03
C THR A 378 7.55 -4.46 7.24
N PHE A 379 7.09 -5.66 7.58
CA PHE A 379 6.19 -5.89 8.71
C PHE A 379 6.96 -6.48 9.90
N GLY A 380 6.52 -6.15 11.11
CA GLY A 380 7.06 -6.68 12.36
C GLY A 380 6.03 -6.60 13.47
N ALA A 381 6.32 -7.18 14.64
CA ALA A 381 5.40 -7.19 15.77
C ALA A 381 6.09 -7.17 17.14
#